data_AF-A0A1E5UG32-F1
#
_entry.id   AF-A0A1E5UG32-F1
#
_cell.length_a   1.000
_cell.length_b   1.000
_cell.length_c   1.000
_cell.angle_alpha   90.00
_cell.angle_beta   90.00
_cell.angle_gamma   90.00
#
_symmetry.space_group_name_H-M   'P 1'
#
loop_
_entity.id
_entity.type
_entity.pdbx_description
1 polymer ?
#
loop_
_entity_poly.entity_id
_entity_poly.type
_entity_poly.pdbx_seq_one_letter_code
_entity_poly.pdbx_strand_id
1 'polypeptide(L)'
;MEKQFLNIFKEFLLSKGYPENSLLFEFKSSKIHPKFRPDLLVIDTENDNFLCLFEFKSSTWEKSDLINEINYYQDDFLSNLQEDIPVYLVLSFGFGKDFQIFELTDGALKLIPDDEFPRYETLVSQQKTEEKIEKERIQKSKIGELKERKKRVWLSSMLSILSLVVGIITVVYSLNLNKKTNNSPTFSSSCNCDSIKTEIKNLKKLINQIDKKTNQNVSSSKNNPVNSDIADLTNRIEVIEKGISDNPEKTLSLLNMNNDISQLEKSDESLREINKTEIESLKNEMENQNSWISGLLITILGLTLSFAVPNLLANIKENK
;
A
#
# COMPACT_ATOMS: atom_id res chain seq x y z
N MET A 1 -14.85 48.14 14.01
CA MET A 1 -13.66 48.09 13.14
C MET A 1 -13.55 46.69 12.54
N GLU A 2 -13.49 45.67 13.39
CA GLU A 2 -13.43 44.24 13.05
C GLU A 2 -14.51 43.76 12.05
N LYS A 3 -15.79 44.08 12.26
CA LYS A 3 -16.89 43.66 11.35
C LYS A 3 -16.80 44.20 9.92
N GLN A 4 -16.31 45.43 9.73
CA GLN A 4 -16.18 46.01 8.38
C GLN A 4 -15.04 45.35 7.62
N PHE A 5 -13.92 45.12 8.31
CA PHE A 5 -12.77 44.41 7.77
C PHE A 5 -13.14 42.95 7.40
N LEU A 6 -13.87 42.24 8.26
CA LEU A 6 -14.34 40.88 7.98
C LEU A 6 -15.16 40.81 6.70
N ASN A 7 -16.05 41.79 6.47
CA ASN A 7 -16.84 41.85 5.24
C ASN A 7 -15.96 42.09 4.00
N ILE A 8 -14.95 42.95 4.10
CA ILE A 8 -14.02 43.21 2.99
C ILE A 8 -13.22 41.94 2.66
N PHE A 9 -12.70 41.24 3.67
CA PHE A 9 -11.96 40.01 3.47
C PHE A 9 -12.84 38.88 2.92
N LYS A 10 -14.10 38.80 3.38
CA LYS A 10 -15.09 37.88 2.82
C LYS A 10 -15.31 38.14 1.33
N GLU A 11 -15.52 39.38 0.91
CA GLU A 11 -15.66 39.74 -0.51
C GLU A 11 -14.41 39.36 -1.33
N PHE A 12 -13.21 39.50 -0.76
CA PHE A 12 -11.98 39.02 -1.39
C PHE A 12 -12.01 37.50 -1.62
N LEU A 13 -12.39 36.71 -0.61
CA LEU A 13 -12.50 35.25 -0.76
C LEU A 13 -13.59 34.85 -1.78
N LEU A 14 -14.75 35.52 -1.76
CA LEU A 14 -15.79 35.29 -2.77
C LEU A 14 -15.26 35.56 -4.19
N SER A 15 -14.46 36.62 -4.37
CA SER A 15 -13.83 36.94 -5.67
C SER A 15 -12.81 35.87 -6.12
N LYS A 16 -12.23 35.12 -5.17
CA LYS A 16 -11.33 33.99 -5.41
C LYS A 16 -12.06 32.66 -5.61
N GLY A 17 -13.39 32.68 -5.61
CA GLY A 17 -14.25 31.52 -5.89
C GLY A 17 -14.59 30.68 -4.66
N TYR A 18 -14.37 31.20 -3.45
CA TYR A 18 -14.77 30.51 -2.22
C TYR A 18 -16.30 30.60 -2.05
N PRO A 19 -17.03 29.49 -1.95
CA PRO A 19 -18.48 29.51 -1.73
C PRO A 19 -18.83 30.12 -0.36
N GLU A 20 -19.90 30.90 -0.26
CA GLU A 20 -20.27 31.54 1.01
C GLU A 20 -20.54 30.52 2.13
N ASN A 21 -21.12 29.37 1.78
CA ASN A 21 -21.39 28.27 2.71
C ASN A 21 -20.13 27.50 3.15
N SER A 22 -18.97 27.72 2.51
CA SER A 22 -17.68 27.15 2.94
C SER A 22 -17.01 27.95 4.05
N LEU A 23 -17.44 29.19 4.29
CA LEU A 23 -16.79 30.14 5.19
C LEU A 23 -17.40 30.08 6.60
N LEU A 24 -16.70 29.46 7.54
CA LEU A 24 -17.13 29.30 8.92
C LEU A 24 -16.43 30.28 9.86
N PHE A 25 -17.11 31.37 10.20
CA PHE A 25 -16.60 32.37 11.14
C PHE A 25 -16.76 31.93 12.60
N GLU A 26 -15.75 32.25 13.43
CA GLU A 26 -15.70 31.94 14.87
C GLU A 26 -16.09 30.49 15.22
N PHE A 27 -15.63 29.54 14.40
CA PHE A 27 -16.02 28.14 14.50
C PHE A 27 -15.80 27.57 15.90
N LYS A 28 -16.84 26.97 16.47
CA LYS A 28 -16.81 26.27 17.76
C LYS A 28 -17.20 24.83 17.54
N SER A 29 -16.30 23.91 17.85
CA SER A 29 -16.61 22.48 17.87
C SER A 29 -16.35 21.92 19.24
N SER A 30 -17.32 21.20 19.79
CA SER A 30 -17.20 20.48 21.06
C SER A 30 -16.28 19.26 20.97
N LYS A 31 -15.97 18.79 19.74
CA LYS A 31 -15.02 17.70 19.49
C LYS A 31 -13.56 18.19 19.46
N ILE A 32 -13.37 19.51 19.36
CA ILE A 32 -12.08 20.16 19.22
C ILE A 32 -11.72 20.83 20.54
N HIS A 33 -10.42 20.93 20.83
CA HIS A 33 -9.91 21.54 22.05
C HIS A 33 -10.58 22.91 22.30
N PRO A 34 -11.12 23.19 23.50
CA PRO A 34 -11.99 24.36 23.75
C PRO A 34 -11.30 25.72 23.58
N LYS A 35 -9.97 25.75 23.45
CA LYS A 35 -9.19 26.97 23.14
C LYS A 35 -9.02 27.22 21.65
N PHE A 36 -9.30 26.25 20.79
CA PHE A 36 -9.20 26.42 19.34
C PHE A 36 -10.45 27.15 18.83
N ARG A 37 -10.24 28.37 18.38
CA ARG A 37 -11.30 29.20 17.81
C ARG A 37 -10.68 30.09 16.72
N PRO A 38 -10.41 29.53 15.53
CA PRO A 38 -9.94 30.33 14.42
C PRO A 38 -11.02 31.35 14.09
N ASP A 39 -10.59 32.53 13.69
CA ASP A 39 -11.54 33.57 13.33
C ASP A 39 -12.33 33.20 12.07
N LEU A 40 -11.69 32.49 11.13
CA LEU A 40 -12.33 31.92 9.97
C LEU A 40 -11.72 30.56 9.61
N LEU A 41 -12.58 29.58 9.40
CA LEU A 41 -12.25 28.25 8.89
C LEU A 41 -12.94 28.04 7.56
N VAL A 42 -12.23 27.48 6.59
CA VAL A 42 -12.79 27.14 5.27
C VAL A 42 -12.92 25.64 5.15
N ILE A 43 -14.08 25.19 4.70
CA ILE A 43 -14.38 23.77 4.49
C ILE A 43 -14.78 23.46 3.05
N ASP A 44 -14.47 22.25 2.61
CA ASP A 44 -15.12 21.65 1.46
C ASP A 44 -16.49 21.14 1.91
N THR A 45 -17.57 21.85 1.54
CA THR A 45 -18.92 21.47 1.95
C THR A 45 -19.42 20.19 1.28
N GLU A 46 -18.80 19.77 0.18
CA GLU A 46 -19.17 18.52 -0.51
C GLU A 46 -18.51 17.32 0.14
N ASN A 47 -17.25 17.48 0.57
CA ASN A 47 -16.43 16.39 1.10
C ASN A 47 -16.26 16.40 2.64
N ASP A 48 -16.81 17.40 3.33
CA ASP A 48 -16.72 17.61 4.80
C ASP A 48 -15.28 17.68 5.31
N ASN A 49 -14.41 18.29 4.50
CA ASN A 49 -12.98 18.38 4.75
C ASN A 49 -12.57 19.83 5.08
N PHE A 50 -11.55 20.01 5.94
CA PHE A 50 -10.98 21.34 6.19
C PHE A 50 -10.02 21.73 5.06
N LEU A 51 -10.07 22.98 4.58
CA LEU A 51 -9.24 23.44 3.47
C LEU A 51 -8.14 24.41 3.90
N CYS A 52 -8.47 25.36 4.76
CA CYS A 52 -7.53 26.30 5.34
C CYS A 52 -8.17 27.03 6.53
N LEU A 53 -7.34 27.67 7.36
CA LEU A 53 -7.81 28.53 8.43
C LEU A 53 -7.12 29.89 8.38
N PHE A 54 -7.82 30.90 8.90
CA PHE A 54 -7.36 32.27 8.96
C PHE A 54 -7.42 32.79 10.40
N GLU A 55 -6.37 33.49 10.79
CA GLU A 55 -6.29 34.24 12.02
C GLU A 55 -6.12 35.73 11.68
N PHE A 56 -6.97 36.59 12.24
CA PHE A 56 -6.90 38.03 12.01
C PHE A 56 -6.19 38.72 13.17
N LYS A 57 -5.13 39.47 12.89
CA LYS A 57 -4.45 40.27 13.91
C LYS A 57 -4.30 41.73 13.47
N SER A 58 -4.15 42.60 14.47
CA SER A 58 -3.79 44.00 14.23
C SER A 58 -2.33 44.09 13.78
N SER A 59 -2.01 45.05 12.90
CA SER A 59 -0.64 45.33 12.46
C SER A 59 0.31 45.77 13.57
N THR A 60 -0.20 45.99 14.79
CA THR A 60 0.58 46.41 15.96
C THR A 60 1.25 45.26 16.72
N TRP A 61 0.98 44.01 16.34
CA TRP A 61 1.55 42.83 17.00
C TRP A 61 3.02 42.64 16.65
N GLU A 62 3.82 42.16 17.62
CA GLU A 62 5.21 41.82 17.38
C GLU A 62 5.32 40.55 16.52
N LYS A 63 6.33 40.51 15.64
CA LYS A 63 6.54 39.40 14.71
C LYS A 63 6.69 38.05 15.44
N SER A 64 7.32 38.02 16.60
CA SER A 64 7.47 36.81 17.43
C SER A 64 6.14 36.27 17.93
N ASP A 65 5.22 37.15 18.34
CA ASP A 65 3.91 36.75 18.84
C ASP A 65 3.05 36.19 17.71
N LEU A 66 3.13 36.79 16.52
CA LEU A 66 2.46 36.28 15.33
C LEU A 66 2.95 34.88 14.94
N ILE A 67 4.25 34.63 15.00
CA ILE A 67 4.83 33.31 14.70
C ILE A 67 4.39 32.29 15.76
N ASN A 68 4.43 32.65 17.04
CA ASN A 68 4.00 31.75 18.12
C ASN A 68 2.53 31.34 17.99
N GLU A 69 1.66 32.25 17.56
CA GLU A 69 0.24 31.95 17.33
C GLU A 69 0.05 30.96 16.17
N ILE A 70 0.74 31.16 15.05
CA ILE A 70 0.65 30.22 13.91
C ILE A 70 1.21 28.85 14.30
N ASN A 71 2.35 28.81 15.01
CA ASN A 71 2.92 27.57 15.52
C ASN A 71 1.95 26.85 16.47
N TYR A 72 1.22 27.57 17.32
CA TYR A 72 0.19 26.96 18.17
C TYR A 72 -0.86 26.22 17.33
N TYR A 73 -1.33 26.82 16.25
CA TYR A 73 -2.30 26.17 15.36
C TYR A 73 -1.69 24.98 14.59
N GLN A 74 -0.47 25.10 14.08
CA GLN A 74 0.20 24.02 13.33
C GLN A 74 0.61 22.84 14.23
N ASP A 75 1.31 23.11 15.32
CA ASP A 75 1.91 22.07 16.16
C ASP A 75 0.90 21.46 17.15
N ASP A 76 0.00 22.27 17.74
CA ASP A 76 -0.91 21.77 18.78
C ASP A 76 -2.26 21.35 18.20
N PHE A 77 -2.81 22.08 17.23
CA PHE A 77 -4.15 21.78 16.74
C PHE A 77 -4.16 20.82 15.54
N LEU A 78 -3.49 21.19 14.46
CA LEU A 78 -3.49 20.42 13.21
C LEU A 78 -2.89 19.03 13.39
N SER A 79 -1.78 18.94 14.13
CA SER A 79 -1.18 17.66 14.51
C SER A 79 -2.12 16.74 15.30
N ASN A 80 -2.96 17.30 16.18
CA ASN A 80 -3.93 16.51 16.96
C ASN A 80 -5.12 16.04 16.13
N LEU A 81 -5.51 16.78 15.10
CA LEU A 81 -6.53 16.35 14.13
C LEU A 81 -5.98 15.45 13.02
N GLN A 82 -4.65 15.30 12.91
CA GLN A 82 -3.97 14.67 11.78
C GLN A 82 -4.35 15.32 10.44
N GLU A 83 -4.63 16.62 10.49
CA GLU A 83 -4.94 17.45 9.32
C GLU A 83 -3.69 18.27 9.00
N ASP A 84 -3.33 18.37 7.73
CA ASP A 84 -2.24 19.22 7.25
C ASP A 84 -2.86 20.27 6.32
N ILE A 85 -3.35 21.37 6.90
CA ILE A 85 -3.98 22.46 6.15
C ILE A 85 -3.22 23.76 6.36
N PRO A 86 -3.18 24.63 5.35
CA PRO A 86 -2.49 25.91 5.47
C PRO A 86 -3.17 26.83 6.49
N VAL A 87 -2.33 27.49 7.26
CA VAL A 87 -2.69 28.51 8.27
C VAL A 87 -2.26 29.88 7.74
N TYR A 88 -3.23 30.74 7.47
CA TYR A 88 -2.99 32.09 6.99
C TYR A 88 -3.17 33.12 8.11
N LEU A 89 -2.20 34.01 8.24
CA LEU A 89 -2.30 35.17 9.11
C LEU A 89 -2.69 36.38 8.28
N VAL A 90 -3.74 37.06 8.67
CA VAL A 90 -4.21 38.26 7.97
C VAL A 90 -4.04 39.47 8.87
N LEU A 91 -3.19 40.40 8.45
CA LEU A 91 -2.95 41.66 9.16
C LEU A 91 -3.78 42.77 8.55
N SER A 92 -4.57 43.44 9.40
CA SER A 92 -5.31 44.65 9.01
C SER A 92 -4.50 45.91 9.33
N PHE A 93 -4.35 46.80 8.37
CA PHE A 93 -3.68 48.10 8.51
C PHE A 93 -4.72 49.23 8.57
N GLY A 94 -5.55 49.26 9.62
CA GLY A 94 -6.49 50.36 9.86
C GLY A 94 -7.76 50.35 8.98
N PHE A 95 -8.33 51.54 8.75
CA PHE A 95 -9.61 51.68 8.05
C PHE A 95 -9.45 51.55 6.52
N GLY A 96 -10.01 50.50 5.92
CA GLY A 96 -10.11 50.38 4.46
C GLY A 96 -9.91 48.95 3.94
N LYS A 97 -9.45 48.85 2.68
CA LYS A 97 -9.11 47.60 1.99
C LYS A 97 -7.72 47.06 2.31
N ASP A 98 -6.96 47.73 3.18
CA ASP A 98 -5.55 47.44 3.36
C ASP A 98 -5.38 46.27 4.33
N PHE A 99 -5.21 45.07 3.76
CA PHE A 99 -4.81 43.88 4.47
C PHE A 99 -3.65 43.20 3.77
N GLN A 100 -2.89 42.42 4.53
CA GLN A 100 -1.82 41.58 4.01
C GLN A 100 -1.99 40.17 4.54
N ILE A 101 -1.80 39.19 3.66
CA ILE A 101 -1.89 37.79 3.99
C ILE A 101 -0.49 37.23 4.12
N PHE A 102 -0.23 36.52 5.20
CA PHE A 102 1.03 35.85 5.47
C PHE A 102 0.80 34.36 5.67
N GLU A 103 1.80 33.59 5.30
CA GLU A 103 1.94 32.17 5.62
C GLU A 103 3.27 31.97 6.35
N LEU A 104 3.30 31.00 7.26
CA LEU A 104 4.53 30.62 7.92
C LEU A 104 5.23 29.54 7.08
N THR A 105 6.38 29.87 6.50
CA THR A 105 7.22 28.93 5.74
C THR A 105 8.62 28.93 6.37
N ASP A 106 9.13 27.76 6.74
CA ASP A 106 10.47 27.58 7.33
C ASP A 106 10.74 28.50 8.54
N GLY A 107 9.72 28.73 9.38
CA GLY A 107 9.82 29.60 10.56
C GLY A 107 9.83 31.11 10.26
N ALA A 108 9.60 31.52 9.02
CA ALA A 108 9.51 32.91 8.60
C ALA A 108 8.13 33.23 8.01
N LEU A 109 7.56 34.37 8.44
CA LEU A 109 6.35 34.91 7.81
C LEU A 109 6.68 35.38 6.39
N LYS A 110 6.04 34.76 5.41
CA LYS A 110 6.13 35.10 3.99
C LYS A 110 4.84 35.81 3.58
N LEU A 111 4.97 37.00 2.98
CA LEU A 111 3.84 37.73 2.41
C LEU A 111 3.34 37.00 1.16
N ILE A 112 2.03 36.82 1.05
CA ILE A 112 1.34 36.29 -0.13
C ILE A 112 0.65 37.47 -0.83
N PRO A 113 1.06 37.82 -2.06
CA PRO A 113 0.35 38.78 -2.88
C PRO A 113 -1.08 38.36 -3.19
N ASP A 114 -1.99 39.33 -3.31
CA ASP A 114 -3.42 39.08 -3.56
C ASP A 114 -3.67 38.26 -4.82
N ASP A 115 -2.89 38.44 -5.88
CA ASP A 115 -3.01 37.71 -7.14
C ASP A 115 -2.51 36.26 -7.04
N GLU A 116 -1.46 36.04 -6.24
CA GLU A 116 -0.88 34.72 -5.95
C GLU A 116 -1.69 33.90 -4.94
N PHE A 117 -2.57 34.55 -4.15
CA PHE A 117 -3.40 33.85 -3.18
C PHE A 117 -4.25 32.74 -3.84
N PRO A 118 -4.23 31.51 -3.30
CA PRO A 118 -4.85 30.34 -3.94
C PRO A 118 -6.36 30.52 -4.15
N ARG A 119 -6.86 29.88 -5.20
CA ARG A 119 -8.30 29.78 -5.47
C ARG A 119 -8.87 28.58 -4.74
N TYR A 120 -10.18 28.60 -4.49
CA TYR A 120 -10.89 27.53 -3.80
C TYR A 120 -10.64 26.14 -4.44
N GLU A 121 -10.81 26.04 -5.77
CA GLU A 121 -10.60 24.78 -6.51
C GLU A 121 -9.16 24.25 -6.40
N THR A 122 -8.18 25.15 -6.26
CA THR A 122 -6.77 24.77 -6.09
C THR A 122 -6.56 24.08 -4.76
N LEU A 123 -7.10 24.62 -3.66
CA LEU A 123 -7.00 24.00 -2.33
C LEU A 123 -7.73 22.65 -2.28
N VAL A 124 -8.93 22.57 -2.86
CA VAL A 124 -9.69 21.30 -2.95
C VAL A 124 -8.89 20.23 -3.71
N SER A 125 -8.22 20.62 -4.79
CA SER A 125 -7.42 19.68 -5.61
C SER A 125 -6.14 19.25 -4.89
N GLN A 126 -5.49 20.16 -4.17
CA GLN A 126 -4.30 19.85 -3.36
C GLN A 126 -4.64 18.84 -2.27
N GLN A 127 -5.70 19.09 -1.50
CA GLN A 127 -6.13 18.17 -0.43
C GLN A 127 -6.47 16.77 -0.97
N LYS A 128 -7.22 16.68 -2.09
CA LYS A 128 -7.53 15.38 -2.73
C LYS A 128 -6.26 14.62 -3.13
N THR A 129 -5.22 15.34 -3.53
CA THR A 129 -3.94 14.75 -3.91
C THR A 129 -3.19 14.26 -2.68
N GLU A 130 -3.12 15.05 -1.62
CA GLU A 130 -2.45 14.70 -0.36
C GLU A 130 -3.12 13.51 0.33
N GLU A 131 -4.45 13.49 0.40
CA GLU A 131 -5.21 12.34 0.89
C GLU A 131 -4.87 11.05 0.14
N LYS A 132 -4.76 11.14 -1.19
CA LYS A 132 -4.42 9.98 -2.03
C LYS A 132 -3.01 9.49 -1.73
N ILE A 133 -2.05 10.41 -1.61
CA ILE A 133 -0.67 10.10 -1.27
C ILE A 133 -0.59 9.42 0.11
N GLU A 134 -1.31 9.92 1.10
CA GLU A 134 -1.29 9.35 2.45
C GLU A 134 -1.97 7.97 2.48
N LYS A 135 -3.09 7.79 1.77
CA LYS A 135 -3.72 6.47 1.57
C LYS A 135 -2.75 5.47 0.94
N GLU A 136 -1.99 5.87 -0.08
CA GLU A 136 -0.96 5.03 -0.70
C GLU A 136 0.19 4.71 0.26
N ARG A 137 0.61 5.67 1.09
CA ARG A 137 1.66 5.48 2.10
C ARG A 137 1.25 4.46 3.16
N ILE A 138 0.03 4.59 3.69
CA ILE A 138 -0.54 3.65 4.67
C ILE A 138 -0.70 2.25 4.07
N GLN A 139 -1.08 2.14 2.80
CA GLN A 139 -1.13 0.83 2.13
C GLN A 139 0.25 0.20 2.00
N LYS A 140 1.26 0.98 1.55
CA LYS A 140 2.65 0.49 1.45
C LYS A 140 3.19 0.05 2.81
N SER A 141 2.93 0.79 3.88
CA SER A 141 3.38 0.42 5.24
C SER A 141 2.72 -0.88 5.70
N LYS A 142 1.40 -1.03 5.52
CA LYS A 142 0.67 -2.28 5.82
C LYS A 142 1.23 -3.48 5.04
N ILE A 143 1.51 -3.32 3.74
CA ILE A 143 2.14 -4.37 2.92
C ILE A 143 3.53 -4.74 3.46
N GLY A 144 4.32 -3.75 3.87
CA GLY A 144 5.62 -3.97 4.52
C GLY A 144 5.51 -4.79 5.80
N GLU A 145 4.58 -4.41 6.70
CA GLU A 145 4.32 -5.15 7.93
C GLU A 145 3.86 -6.59 7.68
N LEU A 146 2.98 -6.80 6.69
CA LEU A 146 2.53 -8.13 6.31
C LEU A 146 3.67 -9.01 5.79
N LYS A 147 4.58 -8.46 4.99
CA LYS A 147 5.79 -9.17 4.52
C LYS A 147 6.68 -9.57 5.70
N GLU A 148 6.90 -8.67 6.65
CA GLU A 148 7.67 -8.97 7.86
C GLU A 148 7.01 -10.03 8.74
N ARG A 149 5.68 -9.97 8.92
CA ARG A 149 4.92 -11.04 9.60
C ARG A 149 5.05 -12.38 8.88
N LYS A 150 4.88 -12.41 7.56
CA LYS A 150 5.04 -13.63 6.73
C LYS A 150 6.43 -14.24 6.90
N LYS A 151 7.48 -13.41 6.92
CA LYS A 151 8.86 -13.85 7.15
C LYS A 151 9.06 -14.45 8.55
N ARG A 152 8.51 -13.82 9.59
CA ARG A 152 8.57 -14.36 10.97
C ARG A 152 7.84 -15.70 11.10
N VAL A 153 6.65 -15.81 10.54
CA VAL A 153 5.88 -17.07 10.53
C VAL A 153 6.63 -18.16 9.78
N TRP A 154 7.20 -17.85 8.62
CA TRP A 154 8.00 -18.81 7.84
C TRP A 154 9.22 -19.32 8.62
N LEU A 155 9.96 -18.43 9.29
CA LEU A 155 11.09 -18.82 10.14
C LEU A 155 10.65 -19.71 11.33
N SER A 156 9.55 -19.37 11.99
CA SER A 156 9.00 -20.18 13.08
C SER A 156 8.55 -21.58 12.62
N SER A 157 7.94 -21.66 11.43
CA SER A 157 7.53 -22.92 10.80
C SER A 157 8.74 -23.79 10.43
N MET A 158 9.81 -23.19 9.90
CA MET A 158 11.07 -23.90 9.63
C MET A 158 11.71 -24.45 10.91
N LEU A 159 11.74 -23.67 11.99
CA LEU A 159 12.30 -24.09 13.28
C LEU A 159 11.51 -25.24 13.93
N SER A 160 10.19 -25.23 13.78
CA SER A 160 9.32 -26.31 14.30
C SER A 160 9.44 -27.60 13.48
N ILE A 161 9.60 -27.53 12.16
CA ILE A 161 9.94 -28.70 11.34
C ILE A 161 11.31 -29.26 11.75
N LEU A 162 12.30 -28.39 11.96
CA LEU A 162 13.64 -28.81 12.39
C LEU A 162 13.61 -29.52 13.76
N SER A 163 12.84 -29.00 14.72
CA SER A 163 12.70 -29.63 16.04
C SER A 163 12.01 -31.00 15.95
N LEU A 164 11.01 -31.16 15.07
CA LEU A 164 10.38 -32.46 14.81
C LEU A 164 11.37 -33.48 14.25
N VAL A 165 12.19 -33.09 13.27
CA VAL A 165 13.22 -33.96 12.68
C VAL A 165 14.23 -34.40 13.75
N VAL A 166 14.71 -33.47 14.60
CA VAL A 166 15.61 -33.80 15.72
C VAL A 166 14.95 -34.74 16.72
N GLY A 167 13.66 -34.55 17.01
CA GLY A 167 12.88 -35.46 17.86
C GLY A 167 12.80 -36.87 17.29
N ILE A 168 12.48 -37.01 15.99
CA ILE A 168 12.42 -38.30 15.30
C ILE A 168 13.79 -38.99 15.31
N ILE A 169 14.87 -38.27 15.00
CA ILE A 169 16.24 -38.82 15.02
C ILE A 169 16.59 -39.32 16.42
N THR A 170 16.27 -38.55 17.47
CA THR A 170 16.52 -38.94 18.86
C THR A 170 15.79 -40.24 19.21
N VAL A 171 14.50 -40.35 18.88
CA VAL A 171 13.70 -41.57 19.13
C VAL A 171 14.25 -42.78 18.37
N VAL A 172 14.58 -42.62 17.08
CA VAL A 172 15.16 -43.70 16.27
C VAL A 172 16.52 -44.14 16.83
N TYR A 173 17.36 -43.20 17.26
CA TYR A 173 18.64 -43.50 17.88
C TYR A 173 18.49 -44.24 19.21
N SER A 174 17.55 -43.82 20.07
CA SER A 174 17.21 -44.52 21.32
C SER A 174 16.69 -45.94 21.08
N LEU A 175 15.84 -46.15 20.07
CA LEU A 175 15.34 -47.48 19.69
C LEU A 175 16.46 -48.37 19.10
N ASN A 176 17.41 -47.80 18.35
CA ASN A 176 18.52 -48.55 17.78
C ASN A 176 19.58 -48.93 18.83
N LEU A 177 19.83 -48.08 19.83
CA LEU A 177 20.63 -48.44 21.00
C LEU A 177 20.00 -49.63 21.75
N ASN A 178 18.66 -49.67 21.85
CA ASN A 178 17.92 -50.80 22.42
C ASN A 178 17.90 -52.06 21.54
N LYS A 179 18.20 -51.96 20.23
CA LYS A 179 18.37 -53.14 19.35
C LYS A 179 19.74 -53.79 19.48
N LYS A 180 20.76 -53.06 19.95
CA LYS A 180 22.13 -53.60 20.14
C LYS A 180 22.23 -54.69 21.21
N THR A 181 21.15 -54.95 21.96
CA THR A 181 21.04 -56.07 22.91
C THR A 181 20.41 -57.34 22.31
N ASN A 182 19.94 -57.35 21.05
CA ASN A 182 19.40 -58.54 20.40
C ASN A 182 20.03 -58.76 19.01
N ASN A 183 20.77 -59.86 18.87
CA ASN A 183 21.56 -60.21 17.68
C ASN A 183 20.72 -60.71 16.48
N SER A 184 20.99 -60.12 15.30
CA SER A 184 21.03 -60.62 13.90
C SER A 184 19.76 -61.25 13.23
N PRO A 185 19.69 -61.46 11.89
CA PRO A 185 20.61 -61.12 10.79
C PRO A 185 20.00 -60.37 9.55
N THR A 186 20.92 -59.78 8.78
CA THR A 186 21.00 -59.46 7.33
C THR A 186 19.78 -59.59 6.40
N PHE A 187 19.49 -58.52 5.66
CA PHE A 187 18.81 -58.57 4.35
C PHE A 187 19.63 -57.76 3.33
N SER A 188 20.13 -58.44 2.29
CA SER A 188 20.82 -57.83 1.16
C SER A 188 19.78 -57.27 0.17
N SER A 189 19.83 -55.96 -0.09
CA SER A 189 19.08 -55.36 -1.20
C SER A 189 19.98 -55.24 -2.42
N SER A 190 19.73 -56.07 -3.45
CA SER A 190 20.28 -55.82 -4.79
C SER A 190 19.64 -54.55 -5.36
N CYS A 191 20.43 -53.52 -5.60
CA CYS A 191 19.97 -52.29 -6.23
C CYS A 191 19.90 -52.48 -7.75
N ASN A 192 18.72 -52.23 -8.32
CA ASN A 192 18.43 -52.40 -9.74
C ASN A 192 18.93 -51.16 -10.54
N CYS A 193 20.21 -51.14 -10.88
CA CYS A 193 20.88 -50.05 -11.62
C CYS A 193 20.49 -49.95 -13.12
N ASP A 194 19.70 -50.89 -13.65
CA ASP A 194 19.41 -50.96 -15.08
C ASP A 194 18.31 -49.98 -15.53
N SER A 195 17.42 -49.54 -14.64
CA SER A 195 16.35 -48.60 -15.00
C SER A 195 16.88 -47.19 -15.31
N ILE A 196 17.81 -46.69 -14.48
CA ILE A 196 18.36 -45.32 -14.58
C ILE A 196 19.24 -45.17 -15.83
N LYS A 197 19.99 -46.22 -16.19
CA LYS A 197 20.87 -46.22 -17.37
C LYS A 197 20.07 -46.13 -18.69
N THR A 198 18.83 -46.62 -18.67
CA THR A 198 17.94 -46.65 -19.83
C THR A 198 17.27 -45.30 -20.06
N GLU A 199 16.88 -44.58 -18.99
CA GLU A 199 16.33 -43.21 -19.07
C GLU A 199 17.34 -42.18 -19.57
N ILE A 200 18.60 -42.25 -19.10
CA ILE A 200 19.67 -41.33 -19.54
C ILE A 200 19.92 -41.46 -21.06
N LYS A 201 19.80 -42.68 -21.60
CA LYS A 201 19.97 -42.94 -23.04
C LYS A 201 18.84 -42.34 -23.89
N ASN A 202 17.61 -42.32 -23.37
CA ASN A 202 16.46 -41.71 -24.05
C ASN A 202 16.51 -40.18 -24.03
N LEU A 203 16.91 -39.57 -22.91
CA LEU A 203 17.06 -38.10 -22.81
C LEU A 203 18.11 -37.57 -23.79
N LYS A 204 19.23 -38.28 -23.95
CA LYS A 204 20.28 -37.91 -24.91
C LYS A 204 19.81 -37.97 -26.38
N LYS A 205 18.82 -38.82 -26.67
CA LYS A 205 18.23 -38.95 -28.01
C LYS A 205 17.26 -37.80 -28.32
N LEU A 206 16.54 -37.30 -27.32
CA LEU A 206 15.62 -36.15 -27.46
C LEU A 206 16.37 -34.83 -27.68
N ILE A 207 17.49 -34.61 -26.97
CA ILE A 207 18.32 -33.41 -27.15
C ILE A 207 18.84 -33.30 -28.60
N ASN A 208 19.30 -34.40 -29.19
CA ASN A 208 19.78 -34.42 -30.58
C ASN A 208 18.67 -34.18 -31.62
N GLN A 209 17.39 -34.37 -31.28
CA GLN A 209 16.27 -34.05 -32.18
C GLN A 209 15.92 -32.56 -32.14
N ILE A 210 16.10 -31.91 -30.99
CA ILE A 210 15.85 -30.47 -30.82
C ILE A 210 16.90 -29.66 -31.60
N ASP A 211 18.19 -30.01 -31.51
CA ASP A 211 19.26 -29.33 -32.25
C ASP A 211 19.11 -29.39 -33.77
N LYS A 212 18.52 -30.47 -34.31
CA LYS A 212 18.24 -30.59 -35.74
C LYS A 212 17.07 -29.72 -36.20
N LYS A 213 16.12 -29.41 -35.31
CA LYS A 213 14.93 -28.60 -35.61
C LYS A 213 15.24 -27.10 -35.57
N THR A 214 16.18 -26.68 -34.72
CA THR A 214 16.57 -25.27 -34.58
C THR A 214 17.36 -24.74 -35.79
N ASN A 215 18.13 -25.62 -36.47
CA ASN A 215 18.96 -25.23 -37.62
C ASN A 215 18.20 -25.11 -38.96
N GLN A 216 16.90 -25.42 -39.01
CA GLN A 216 16.07 -25.28 -40.23
C GLN A 216 15.25 -23.99 -40.31
N ASN A 217 15.13 -23.21 -39.22
CA ASN A 217 14.25 -22.04 -39.16
C ASN A 217 14.95 -20.68 -39.33
N VAL A 218 16.24 -20.64 -39.69
CA VAL A 218 17.00 -19.37 -39.76
C VAL A 218 17.17 -18.81 -41.18
N SER A 219 16.59 -19.43 -42.22
CA SER A 219 16.65 -18.86 -43.57
C SER A 219 15.29 -18.83 -44.27
N SER A 220 14.51 -17.77 -44.03
CA SER A 220 13.72 -17.10 -45.08
C SER A 220 12.97 -15.89 -44.53
N SER A 221 13.33 -14.73 -45.06
CA SER A 221 12.45 -13.60 -45.42
C SER A 221 13.13 -12.26 -45.08
N LYS A 222 14.13 -11.94 -45.91
CA LYS A 222 14.39 -10.57 -46.35
C LYS A 222 13.38 -10.33 -47.47
N ASN A 223 12.41 -9.42 -47.26
CA ASN A 223 11.83 -8.51 -48.26
C ASN A 223 10.89 -7.52 -47.54
N ASN A 224 11.16 -6.24 -47.72
CA ASN A 224 10.56 -5.08 -47.05
C ASN A 224 9.02 -4.96 -47.24
N PRO A 225 8.25 -4.69 -46.17
CA PRO A 225 6.95 -4.02 -46.23
C PRO A 225 6.99 -2.58 -45.68
N VAL A 226 8.17 -2.02 -45.43
CA VAL A 226 8.31 -0.71 -44.74
C VAL A 226 7.59 0.43 -45.47
N ASN A 227 7.42 0.35 -46.81
CA ASN A 227 6.81 1.44 -47.58
C ASN A 227 5.28 1.39 -47.62
N SER A 228 4.64 0.21 -47.48
CA SER A 228 3.18 0.12 -47.35
C SER A 228 2.72 0.55 -45.96
N ASP A 229 3.52 0.22 -44.94
CA ASP A 229 3.20 0.54 -43.55
C ASP A 229 3.31 2.05 -43.30
N ILE A 230 4.29 2.72 -43.92
CA ILE A 230 4.42 4.18 -43.82
C ILE A 230 3.24 4.89 -44.51
N ALA A 231 2.83 4.45 -45.70
CA ALA A 231 1.69 5.04 -46.40
C ALA A 231 0.35 4.82 -45.66
N ASP A 232 0.16 3.65 -45.06
CA ASP A 232 -1.01 3.36 -44.22
C ASP A 232 -1.01 4.23 -42.95
N LEU A 233 0.16 4.39 -42.31
CA LEU A 233 0.31 5.28 -41.15
C LEU A 233 0.01 6.74 -41.51
N THR A 234 0.47 7.24 -42.67
CA THR A 234 0.18 8.61 -43.11
C THR A 234 -1.32 8.83 -43.31
N ASN A 235 -2.03 7.92 -43.99
CA ASN A 235 -3.48 8.02 -44.18
C ASN A 235 -4.24 7.95 -42.85
N ARG A 236 -3.79 7.11 -41.91
CA ARG A 236 -4.40 7.02 -40.57
C ARG A 236 -4.17 8.29 -39.75
N ILE A 237 -3.00 8.91 -39.86
CA ILE A 237 -2.69 10.20 -39.21
C ILE A 237 -3.59 11.31 -39.79
N GLU A 238 -3.76 11.38 -41.10
CA GLU A 238 -4.61 12.40 -41.75
C GLU A 238 -6.09 12.27 -41.32
N VAL A 239 -6.60 11.04 -41.20
CA VAL A 239 -7.95 10.78 -40.67
C VAL A 239 -8.09 11.19 -39.20
N ILE A 240 -7.05 10.96 -38.39
CA ILE A 240 -7.01 11.38 -36.98
C ILE A 240 -6.97 12.90 -36.87
N GLU A 241 -6.12 13.58 -37.64
CA GLU A 241 -6.00 15.04 -37.67
C GLU A 241 -7.33 15.69 -38.07
N LYS A 242 -7.98 15.13 -39.10
CA LYS A 242 -9.31 15.57 -39.51
C LYS A 242 -10.38 15.31 -38.46
N GLY A 243 -10.36 14.15 -37.80
CA GLY A 243 -11.29 13.82 -36.71
C GLY A 243 -11.13 14.71 -35.48
N ILE A 244 -9.89 15.07 -35.12
CA ILE A 244 -9.58 16.03 -34.05
C ILE A 244 -10.04 17.44 -34.42
N SER A 245 -9.82 17.85 -35.68
CA SER A 245 -10.21 19.17 -36.19
C SER A 245 -11.73 19.34 -36.33
N ASP A 246 -12.44 18.30 -36.76
CA ASP A 246 -13.87 18.35 -37.04
C ASP A 246 -14.73 18.24 -35.77
N ASN A 247 -14.25 17.55 -34.73
CA ASN A 247 -14.95 17.46 -33.44
C ASN A 247 -13.99 17.28 -32.24
N PRO A 248 -13.36 18.37 -31.77
CA PRO A 248 -12.38 18.32 -30.69
C PRO A 248 -12.99 17.89 -29.35
N GLU A 249 -14.25 18.25 -29.06
CA GLU A 249 -14.94 17.86 -27.83
C GLU A 249 -15.16 16.35 -27.75
N LYS A 250 -15.63 15.73 -28.83
CA LYS A 250 -15.83 14.28 -28.86
C LYS A 250 -14.49 13.54 -28.74
N THR A 251 -13.44 14.05 -29.38
CA THR A 251 -12.09 13.46 -29.30
C THR A 251 -11.53 13.56 -27.87
N LEU A 252 -11.69 14.70 -27.21
CA LEU A 252 -11.28 14.89 -25.83
C LEU A 252 -12.07 13.99 -24.88
N SER A 253 -13.38 13.85 -25.08
CA SER A 253 -14.23 12.96 -24.27
C SER A 253 -13.80 11.50 -24.39
N LEU A 254 -13.37 11.06 -25.58
CA LEU A 254 -12.91 9.69 -25.83
C LEU A 254 -11.53 9.45 -25.22
N LEU A 255 -10.66 10.47 -25.23
CA LEU A 255 -9.36 10.43 -24.55
C LEU A 255 -9.52 10.35 -23.02
N ASN A 256 -10.44 11.13 -22.45
CA ASN A 256 -10.80 11.05 -21.03
C ASN A 256 -11.37 9.67 -20.69
N MET A 257 -12.30 9.14 -21.49
CA MET A 257 -12.88 7.82 -21.29
C MET A 257 -11.82 6.71 -21.34
N ASN A 258 -10.85 6.78 -22.25
CA ASN A 258 -9.74 5.82 -22.30
C ASN A 258 -8.82 5.92 -21.08
N ASN A 259 -8.58 7.13 -20.58
CA ASN A 259 -7.83 7.34 -19.35
C ASN A 259 -8.58 6.75 -18.15
N ASP A 260 -9.90 6.94 -18.07
CA ASP A 260 -10.76 6.36 -17.04
C ASP A 260 -10.75 4.83 -17.09
N ILE A 261 -10.83 4.23 -18.29
CA ILE A 261 -10.70 2.79 -18.50
C ILE A 261 -9.33 2.29 -18.00
N SER A 262 -8.23 2.98 -18.33
CA SER A 262 -6.90 2.59 -17.86
C SER A 262 -6.76 2.68 -16.33
N GLN A 263 -7.38 3.68 -15.70
CA GLN A 263 -7.42 3.78 -14.24
C GLN A 263 -8.24 2.66 -13.61
N LEU A 264 -9.38 2.32 -14.22
CA LEU A 264 -10.22 1.20 -13.79
C LEU A 264 -9.49 -0.14 -13.91
N GLU A 265 -8.77 -0.39 -15.01
CA GLU A 265 -7.96 -1.61 -15.16
C GLU A 265 -6.88 -1.74 -14.09
N LYS A 266 -6.16 -0.65 -13.79
CA LYS A 266 -5.17 -0.63 -12.70
C LYS A 266 -5.83 -0.89 -11.34
N SER A 267 -7.03 -0.38 -11.12
CA SER A 267 -7.77 -0.61 -9.88
C SER A 267 -8.23 -2.06 -9.75
N ASP A 268 -8.72 -2.69 -10.84
CA ASP A 268 -9.11 -4.11 -10.85
C ASP A 268 -7.90 -5.02 -10.62
N GLU A 269 -6.75 -4.71 -11.24
CA GLU A 269 -5.52 -5.43 -11.01
C GLU A 269 -5.09 -5.34 -9.54
N SER A 270 -5.16 -4.15 -8.93
CA SER A 270 -4.86 -3.96 -7.51
C SER A 270 -5.80 -4.75 -6.59
N LEU A 271 -7.11 -4.79 -6.90
CA LEU A 271 -8.10 -5.56 -6.15
C LEU A 271 -7.86 -7.06 -6.27
N ARG A 272 -7.47 -7.54 -7.46
CA ARG A 272 -7.09 -8.95 -7.67
C ARG A 272 -5.85 -9.33 -6.87
N GLU A 273 -4.85 -8.46 -6.81
CA GLU A 273 -3.68 -8.68 -5.96
C GLU A 273 -4.06 -8.75 -4.49
N ILE A 274 -4.88 -7.81 -3.99
CA ILE A 274 -5.38 -7.81 -2.60
C ILE A 274 -6.10 -9.13 -2.29
N ASN A 275 -7.09 -9.51 -3.10
CA ASN A 275 -7.83 -10.76 -2.91
C ASN A 275 -6.90 -11.98 -2.91
N LYS A 276 -5.90 -12.01 -3.79
CA LYS A 276 -4.90 -13.07 -3.81
C LYS A 276 -4.06 -13.10 -2.53
N THR A 277 -3.65 -11.95 -2.01
CA THR A 277 -2.90 -11.87 -0.75
C THR A 277 -3.74 -12.28 0.45
N GLU A 278 -5.03 -11.92 0.47
CA GLU A 278 -5.97 -12.29 1.53
C GLU A 278 -6.20 -13.80 1.53
N ILE A 279 -6.46 -14.39 0.36
CA ILE A 279 -6.57 -15.84 0.19
C ILE A 279 -5.28 -16.56 0.62
N GLU A 280 -4.10 -16.04 0.25
CA GLU A 280 -2.83 -16.63 0.66
C GLU A 280 -2.59 -16.52 2.18
N SER A 281 -3.03 -15.42 2.81
CA SER A 281 -2.95 -15.24 4.26
C SER A 281 -3.89 -16.18 5.02
N LEU A 282 -5.14 -16.35 4.55
CA LEU A 282 -6.10 -17.30 5.08
C LEU A 282 -5.60 -18.74 4.93
N LYS A 283 -4.98 -19.06 3.78
CA LYS A 283 -4.36 -20.37 3.56
C LYS A 283 -3.22 -20.63 4.55
N ASN A 284 -2.34 -19.65 4.78
CA ASN A 284 -1.24 -19.79 5.75
C ASN A 284 -1.76 -19.96 7.18
N GLU A 285 -2.81 -19.24 7.56
CA GLU A 285 -3.44 -19.40 8.88
C GLU A 285 -4.04 -20.81 9.04
N MET A 286 -4.72 -21.33 8.01
CA MET A 286 -5.20 -22.71 7.99
C MET A 286 -4.07 -23.73 8.09
N GLU A 287 -2.96 -23.54 7.36
CA GLU A 287 -1.79 -24.43 7.44
C GLU A 287 -1.14 -24.40 8.84
N ASN A 288 -1.07 -23.22 9.47
CA ASN A 288 -0.58 -23.07 10.83
C ASN A 288 -1.49 -23.79 11.83
N GLN A 289 -2.81 -23.59 11.76
CA GLN A 289 -3.77 -24.30 12.61
C GLN A 289 -3.71 -25.82 12.41
N ASN A 290 -3.57 -26.28 11.17
CA ASN A 290 -3.40 -27.69 10.88
C ASN A 290 -2.10 -28.26 11.48
N SER A 291 -1.01 -27.49 11.47
CA SER A 291 0.25 -27.84 12.15
C SER A 291 0.07 -27.98 13.67
N TRP A 292 -0.63 -27.03 14.30
CA TRP A 292 -0.96 -27.09 15.74
C TRP A 292 -1.78 -28.33 16.10
N ILE A 293 -2.82 -28.64 15.31
CA ILE A 293 -3.66 -29.84 15.50
C ILE A 293 -2.84 -31.12 15.34
N SER A 294 -1.97 -31.18 14.33
CA SER A 294 -1.06 -32.30 14.11
C SER A 294 -0.09 -32.50 15.29
N GLY A 295 0.50 -31.41 15.80
CA GLY A 295 1.38 -31.45 16.98
C GLY A 295 0.66 -31.93 18.25
N LEU A 296 -0.59 -31.52 18.46
CA LEU A 296 -1.44 -32.01 19.54
C LEU A 296 -1.71 -33.52 19.40
N LEU A 297 -2.06 -33.99 18.20
CA LEU A 297 -2.28 -35.42 17.94
C LEU A 297 -1.01 -36.25 18.18
N ILE A 298 0.15 -35.78 17.73
CA ILE A 298 1.44 -36.45 17.97
C ILE A 298 1.73 -36.53 19.46
N THR A 299 1.43 -35.47 20.22
CA THR A 299 1.64 -35.44 21.68
C THR A 299 0.73 -36.42 22.40
N ILE A 300 -0.56 -36.47 22.05
CA ILE A 300 -1.52 -37.42 22.61
C ILE A 300 -1.11 -38.86 22.29
N LEU A 301 -0.72 -39.14 21.05
CA LEU A 301 -0.22 -40.47 20.65
C LEU A 301 1.09 -40.83 21.37
N GLY A 302 2.00 -39.87 21.52
CA GLY A 302 3.25 -40.04 22.26
C GLY A 302 3.02 -40.36 23.74
N LEU A 303 2.10 -39.64 24.40
CA LEU A 303 1.73 -39.88 25.80
C LEU A 303 1.06 -41.25 25.98
N THR A 304 0.11 -41.60 25.12
CA THR A 304 -0.58 -42.90 25.19
C THR A 304 0.39 -44.07 24.95
N LEU A 305 1.29 -43.97 23.96
CA LEU A 305 2.33 -44.98 23.73
C LEU A 305 3.35 -45.03 24.88
N SER A 306 3.77 -43.88 25.41
CA SER A 306 4.71 -43.81 26.53
C SER A 306 4.14 -44.40 27.82
N PHE A 307 2.82 -44.38 28.01
CA PHE A 307 2.18 -44.99 29.18
C PHE A 307 1.82 -46.47 28.94
N ALA A 308 1.31 -46.80 27.75
CA ALA A 308 0.86 -48.15 27.42
C ALA A 308 2.03 -49.14 27.23
N VAL A 309 3.10 -48.73 26.56
CA VAL A 309 4.22 -49.63 26.21
C VAL A 309 4.98 -50.14 27.44
N PRO A 310 5.39 -49.30 28.42
CA PRO A 310 6.05 -49.79 29.63
C PRO A 310 5.12 -50.66 30.48
N ASN A 311 3.84 -50.33 30.55
CA ASN A 311 2.86 -51.08 31.35
C ASN A 311 2.57 -52.46 30.74
N LEU A 312 2.47 -52.55 29.40
CA LEU A 312 2.39 -53.83 28.69
C LEU A 312 3.66 -54.68 28.88
N LEU A 313 4.85 -54.07 28.78
CA LEU A 313 6.12 -54.77 28.97
C LEU A 313 6.32 -55.26 30.42
N ALA A 314 5.86 -54.49 31.41
CA ALA A 314 5.87 -54.89 32.82
C ALA A 314 4.93 -56.09 33.06
N ASN A 315 3.71 -56.03 32.54
CA ASN A 315 2.71 -57.08 32.72
C ASN A 315 3.08 -58.39 31.99
N ILE A 316 3.85 -58.31 30.89
CA ILE A 316 4.43 -59.50 30.22
C ILE A 316 5.61 -60.10 31.02
N LYS A 317 6.36 -59.29 31.78
CA LYS A 317 7.44 -59.77 32.66
C LYS A 317 6.92 -60.42 33.94
N GLU A 318 5.79 -59.98 34.48
CA GLU A 318 5.17 -60.59 35.68
C GLU A 318 4.47 -61.93 35.38
N ASN A 319 4.09 -62.18 34.12
CA ASN A 319 3.44 -63.41 33.67
C ASN A 319 4.40 -64.44 33.02
N LYS A 320 5.71 -64.32 33.26
CA LYS A 320 6.75 -65.26 32.81
C LYS A 320 7.54 -65.78 33.99
#